data_AF-A0A1X9Z504-F1
#
_entry.id   AF-A0A1X9Z504-F1
#
_cell.length_a   1.000
_cell.length_b   1.000
_cell.length_c   1.000
_cell.angle_alpha   90.00
_cell.angle_beta   90.00
_cell.angle_gamma   90.00
#
_symmetry.space_group_name_H-M   'P 1'
#
loop_
_entity.id
_entity.type
_entity.pdbx_description
1 polymer ?
#
loop_
_entity_poly.entity_id
_entity_poly.type
_entity_poly.pdbx_seq_one_letter_code
_entity_poly.pdbx_strand_id
1 'polypeptide(L)'
;MNEEKKQKAIVLIKQGLETVLEREYTEIAEIPVEDEDMVKVKYSFVHDGVEGIFTVVGQNQNNGSDTDEDLLRLSLFSQFDEDSNHYQSMTAKEQVDHDLLNVEEYLHRHINEG
;
A
#
# COMPACT_ATOMS: atom_id res chain seq x y z
N MET A 1 -14.18 5.44 -4.77
CA MET A 1 -13.30 6.57 -5.16
C MET A 1 -13.29 6.75 -6.68
N ASN A 2 -12.98 7.92 -7.25
CA ASN A 2 -12.85 8.06 -8.72
C ASN A 2 -11.49 7.54 -9.23
N GLU A 3 -11.40 7.26 -10.54
CA GLU A 3 -10.19 6.69 -11.15
C GLU A 3 -8.95 7.58 -10.97
N GLU A 4 -9.12 8.90 -10.98
CA GLU A 4 -8.03 9.85 -10.75
C GLU A 4 -7.46 9.75 -9.33
N LYS A 5 -8.33 9.73 -8.30
CA LYS A 5 -7.91 9.53 -6.90
C LYS A 5 -7.28 8.16 -6.70
N LYS A 6 -7.78 7.14 -7.41
CA LYS A 6 -7.21 5.78 -7.41
C LYS A 6 -5.78 5.76 -7.92
N GLN A 7 -5.55 6.35 -9.10
CA GLN A 7 -4.22 6.44 -9.70
C GLN A 7 -3.28 7.31 -8.87
N LYS A 8 -3.77 8.42 -8.31
CA LYS A 8 -3.00 9.25 -7.36
C LYS A 8 -2.58 8.45 -6.12
N ALA A 9 -3.48 7.66 -5.54
CA ALA A 9 -3.16 6.79 -4.41
C ALA A 9 -2.05 5.79 -4.75
N ILE A 10 -2.13 5.12 -5.90
CA ILE A 10 -1.12 4.15 -6.35
C ILE A 10 0.26 4.82 -6.49
N VAL A 11 0.32 6.00 -7.11
CA VAL A 11 1.56 6.78 -7.24
C VAL A 11 2.13 7.15 -5.87
N LEU A 12 1.30 7.58 -4.92
CA LEU A 12 1.75 7.95 -3.58
C LEU A 12 2.21 6.73 -2.77
N ILE A 13 1.55 5.58 -2.90
CA ILE A 13 1.99 4.31 -2.28
C ILE A 13 3.39 3.97 -2.79
N LYS A 14 3.61 4.05 -4.11
CA LYS A 14 4.91 3.79 -4.72
C LYS A 14 5.98 4.73 -4.19
N GLN A 15 5.72 6.03 -4.21
CA GLN A 15 6.66 7.03 -3.69
C GLN A 15 6.97 6.80 -2.20
N GLY A 16 5.96 6.49 -1.39
CA GLY A 16 6.18 6.17 0.02
C GLY A 16 7.07 4.94 0.20
N LEU A 17 6.84 3.87 -0.57
CA LEU A 17 7.69 2.67 -0.53
C LEU A 17 9.12 2.97 -0.99
N GLU A 18 9.32 3.84 -1.98
CA GLU A 18 10.64 4.29 -2.42
C GLU A 18 11.39 5.12 -1.37
N THR A 19 10.70 5.69 -0.37
CA THR A 19 11.35 6.39 0.76
C THR A 19 11.88 5.45 1.83
N VAL A 20 11.52 4.17 1.79
CA VAL A 20 12.07 3.15 2.70
C VAL A 20 13.50 2.83 2.26
N LEU A 21 14.47 3.17 3.11
CA LEU A 21 15.89 2.91 2.83
C LEU A 21 16.36 1.50 3.22
N GLU A 22 15.62 0.85 4.10
CA GLU A 22 15.96 -0.48 4.63
C GLU A 22 15.64 -1.62 3.65
N ARG A 23 14.79 -1.35 2.66
CA ARG A 23 14.19 -2.35 1.78
C ARG A 23 14.00 -1.80 0.38
N GLU A 24 14.36 -2.60 -0.61
CA GLU A 24 14.13 -2.25 -2.01
C GLU A 24 12.78 -2.83 -2.44
N TYR A 25 11.79 -1.97 -2.64
CA TYR A 25 10.48 -2.35 -3.14
C TYR A 25 10.40 -2.17 -4.66
N THR A 26 9.92 -3.19 -5.37
CA THR A 26 9.69 -3.14 -6.82
C THR A 26 8.26 -3.51 -7.14
N GLU A 27 7.54 -2.60 -7.80
CA GLU A 27 6.18 -2.83 -8.31
C GLU A 27 6.19 -3.93 -9.37
N ILE A 28 5.30 -4.92 -9.21
CA ILE A 28 5.15 -6.04 -10.15
C ILE A 28 3.93 -5.81 -11.05
N ALA A 29 2.77 -5.50 -10.45
CA ALA A 29 1.51 -5.32 -11.17
C ALA A 29 0.45 -4.61 -10.32
N GLU A 30 -0.34 -3.73 -10.95
CA GLU A 30 -1.63 -3.31 -10.40
C GLU A 30 -2.66 -4.45 -10.58
N ILE A 31 -3.39 -4.77 -9.52
CA ILE A 31 -4.45 -5.78 -9.55
C ILE A 31 -5.79 -5.07 -9.69
N PRO A 32 -6.52 -5.26 -10.81
CA PRO A 32 -7.83 -4.66 -10.97
C PRO A 32 -8.79 -5.22 -9.92
N VAL A 33 -9.53 -4.32 -9.27
CA VAL A 33 -10.54 -4.65 -8.27
C VAL A 33 -11.84 -3.96 -8.65
N GLU A 34 -12.96 -4.69 -8.47
CA GLU A 34 -14.32 -4.17 -8.72
C GLU A 34 -14.78 -3.18 -7.64
N ASP A 35 -14.19 -3.28 -6.45
CA ASP A 35 -14.45 -2.35 -5.35
C ASP A 35 -13.78 -1.00 -5.63
N GLU A 36 -14.60 0.02 -5.92
CA GLU A 36 -14.17 1.38 -6.22
C GLU A 36 -13.46 2.05 -5.03
N ASP A 37 -13.60 1.53 -3.82
CA ASP A 37 -12.96 2.04 -2.61
C ASP A 37 -11.69 1.26 -2.24
N MET A 38 -11.24 0.38 -3.12
CA MET A 38 -10.05 -0.43 -2.93
C MET A 38 -9.01 -0.21 -4.03
N VAL A 39 -7.74 -0.28 -3.64
CA VAL A 39 -6.59 -0.43 -4.52
C VAL A 39 -5.80 -1.67 -4.12
N LYS A 40 -5.31 -2.40 -5.12
CA LYS A 40 -4.41 -3.53 -4.90
C LYS A 40 -3.24 -3.44 -5.85
N VAL A 41 -2.03 -3.45 -5.30
CA VAL A 41 -0.81 -3.40 -6.10
C VAL A 41 0.15 -4.44 -5.55
N LYS A 42 0.67 -5.28 -6.45
CA LYS A 42 1.60 -6.34 -6.14
C LYS A 42 3.03 -5.80 -6.20
N TYR A 43 3.80 -6.09 -5.16
CA TYR A 43 5.18 -5.68 -4.99
C TYR A 43 6.07 -6.89 -4.70
N SER A 44 7.32 -6.77 -5.10
CA SER A 44 8.43 -7.56 -4.55
C SER A 44 9.23 -6.68 -3.60
N PHE A 45 9.89 -7.30 -2.64
CA PHE A 45 10.87 -6.63 -1.79
C PHE A 45 12.15 -7.45 -1.70
N VAL A 46 13.27 -6.76 -1.50
CA VAL A 46 14.56 -7.35 -1.14
C VAL A 46 15.06 -6.74 0.16
N HIS A 47 15.42 -7.60 1.12
CA HIS A 47 16.00 -7.20 2.40
C HIS A 47 17.08 -8.21 2.83
N ASP A 48 18.31 -7.76 3.06
CA ASP A 48 19.42 -8.61 3.50
C ASP A 48 19.61 -9.91 2.69
N GLY A 49 19.36 -9.84 1.37
CA GLY A 49 19.46 -10.98 0.45
C GLY A 49 18.26 -11.93 0.46
N VAL A 50 17.19 -11.59 1.17
CA VAL A 50 15.90 -12.26 1.16
C VAL A 50 14.94 -11.52 0.23
N GLU A 51 14.35 -12.26 -0.72
CA GLU A 51 13.37 -11.73 -1.66
C GLU A 51 11.98 -12.28 -1.34
N GLY A 52 10.96 -11.43 -1.37
CA GLY A 52 9.58 -11.84 -1.16
C GLY A 52 8.59 -11.06 -2.01
N ILE A 53 7.37 -11.57 -2.12
CA ILE A 53 6.28 -11.00 -2.90
C ILE A 53 5.06 -10.81 -2.00
N PHE A 54 4.43 -9.66 -2.11
CA PHE A 54 3.21 -9.34 -1.39
C PHE A 54 2.34 -8.38 -2.19
N THR A 55 1.09 -8.27 -1.78
CA THR A 55 0.12 -7.31 -2.32
C THR A 55 -0.13 -6.25 -1.26
N VAL A 56 0.05 -4.99 -1.63
CA VAL A 56 -0.45 -3.84 -0.86
C VAL A 56 -1.93 -3.69 -1.17
N VAL A 57 -2.76 -3.74 -0.14
CA VAL A 57 -4.19 -3.47 -0.21
C VAL A 57 -4.45 -2.13 0.46
N GLY A 58 -4.83 -1.14 -0.33
CA GLY A 58 -5.30 0.15 0.17
C GLY A 58 -6.82 0.16 0.22
N GLN A 59 -7.41 0.41 1.38
CA GLN A 59 -8.86 0.48 1.54
C GLN A 59 -9.28 1.85 2.05
N ASN A 60 -10.24 2.46 1.35
CA ASN A 60 -10.77 3.76 1.72
C ASN A 60 -11.62 3.65 2.98
N GLN A 61 -11.23 4.40 4.01
CA GLN A 61 -11.98 4.54 5.24
C GLN A 61 -13.03 5.65 5.09
N ASN A 62 -13.99 5.45 4.20
CA ASN A 62 -15.21 6.27 4.17
C ASN A 62 -16.16 5.83 5.30
N ASN A 63 -15.73 6.05 6.54
CA ASN A 63 -16.63 5.91 7.68
C ASN A 63 -17.57 7.11 7.67
N GLY A 64 -18.82 6.89 7.22
CA GLY A 64 -19.91 7.87 7.07
C GLY A 64 -20.06 8.83 8.24
N SER A 65 -19.25 9.87 8.24
CA SER A 65 -19.20 10.95 9.21
C SER A 65 -19.30 12.23 8.38
N ASP A 66 -20.47 12.85 8.42
CA ASP A 66 -20.87 14.13 7.79
C ASP A 66 -20.05 15.35 8.24
N THR A 67 -18.77 15.18 8.59
CA THR A 67 -17.95 16.24 9.22
C THR A 67 -16.62 16.54 8.52
N ASP A 68 -16.19 15.76 7.52
CA ASP A 68 -15.02 16.06 6.69
C ASP A 68 -15.25 15.54 5.25
N GLU A 69 -16.12 16.21 4.49
CA GLU A 69 -16.67 15.72 3.20
C GLU A 69 -15.67 15.48 2.05
N ASP A 70 -14.36 15.76 2.18
CA ASP A 70 -13.44 15.69 1.03
C ASP A 70 -12.08 15.02 1.28
N LEU A 71 -11.74 14.63 2.51
CA LEU A 71 -10.42 14.05 2.79
C LEU A 71 -10.40 12.54 2.51
N LEU A 72 -9.67 12.13 1.48
CA LEU A 72 -9.42 10.73 1.18
C LEU A 72 -8.49 10.14 2.25
N ARG A 73 -8.94 9.08 2.93
CA ARG A 73 -8.17 8.33 3.92
C ARG A 73 -8.09 6.86 3.50
N LEU A 74 -6.90 6.38 3.17
CA LEU A 74 -6.67 4.99 2.83
C LEU A 74 -5.90 4.31 3.95
N SER A 75 -6.35 3.15 4.41
CA SER A 75 -5.52 2.27 5.22
C SER A 75 -4.81 1.25 4.36
N LEU A 76 -3.53 1.04 4.62
CA LEU A 76 -2.68 0.13 3.85
C LEU A 76 -2.43 -1.16 4.62
N PHE A 77 -2.59 -2.29 3.94
CA PHE A 77 -2.38 -3.62 4.50
C PHE A 77 -1.49 -4.45 3.60
N SER A 78 -0.59 -5.26 4.17
CA SER A 78 0.13 -6.27 3.41
C SER A 78 -0.62 -7.60 3.39
N GLN A 79 -0.78 -8.15 2.18
CA GLN A 79 -1.26 -9.50 1.94
C GLN A 79 -0.16 -10.30 1.25
N PHE A 80 0.43 -11.26 1.95
CA PHE A 80 1.40 -12.17 1.35
C PHE A 80 0.63 -13.29 0.63
N ASP A 81 1.01 -13.58 -0.62
CA ASP A 81 0.42 -14.69 -1.37
C ASP A 81 0.98 -16.02 -0.85
N GLU A 82 0.15 -17.08 -0.77
CA GLU A 82 0.57 -18.40 -0.28
C GLU A 82 1.75 -18.99 -1.08
N ASP A 83 1.86 -18.60 -2.36
CA ASP A 83 2.92 -19.02 -3.28
C ASP A 83 4.19 -18.14 -3.18
N SER A 84 4.23 -17.12 -2.32
CA SER A 84 5.43 -16.30 -2.14
C SER A 84 6.50 -17.07 -1.38
N ASN A 85 7.74 -17.01 -1.88
CA ASN A 85 8.89 -17.26 -1.03
C ASN A 85 8.75 -16.41 0.23
N HIS A 86 8.88 -17.04 1.40
CA HIS A 86 8.71 -16.41 2.72
C HIS A 86 7.28 -16.02 3.15
N TYR A 87 6.22 -16.59 2.54
CA TYR A 87 4.83 -16.45 3.04
C TYR A 87 4.68 -16.73 4.55
N GLN A 88 5.46 -17.68 5.08
CA GLN A 88 5.45 -18.05 6.51
C GLN A 88 6.41 -17.24 7.39
N SER A 89 7.16 -16.28 6.82
CA SER A 89 8.07 -15.45 7.60
C SER A 89 7.28 -14.35 8.31
N MET A 90 6.87 -14.62 9.55
CA MET A 90 6.24 -13.61 10.41
C MET A 90 7.09 -12.33 10.49
N THR A 91 8.42 -12.47 10.53
CA THR A 91 9.35 -11.34 10.54
C THR A 91 9.26 -10.47 9.27
N ALA A 92 9.18 -11.09 8.08
CA ALA A 92 9.05 -10.32 6.84
C ALA A 92 7.71 -9.58 6.78
N LYS A 93 6.64 -10.20 7.26
CA LYS A 93 5.33 -9.56 7.35
C LYS A 93 5.33 -8.36 8.31
N GLU A 94 5.84 -8.54 9.53
CA GLU A 94 5.91 -7.47 10.53
C GLU A 94 6.73 -6.27 10.02
N GLN A 95 7.85 -6.55 9.35
CA GLN A 95 8.68 -5.52 8.73
C GLN A 95 7.92 -4.76 7.65
N VAL A 96 7.28 -5.47 6.71
CA VAL A 96 6.52 -4.82 5.63
C VAL A 96 5.33 -4.04 6.18
N ASP A 97 4.61 -4.58 7.18
CA ASP A 97 3.51 -3.87 7.83
C ASP A 97 4.00 -2.59 8.51
N HIS A 98 5.15 -2.61 9.18
CA HIS A 98 5.76 -1.42 9.79
C HIS A 98 6.09 -0.35 8.74
N ASP A 99 6.60 -0.75 7.57
CA ASP A 99 6.87 0.19 6.50
C ASP A 99 5.59 0.79 5.93
N LEU A 100 4.56 -0.04 5.74
CA LEU A 100 3.27 0.42 5.23
C LEU A 100 2.61 1.44 6.17
N LEU A 101 2.86 1.41 7.48
CA LEU A 101 2.42 2.47 8.39
C LEU A 101 3.05 3.83 8.03
N ASN A 102 4.35 3.83 7.73
CA ASN A 102 5.04 5.05 7.31
C ASN A 102 4.54 5.54 5.93
N VAL A 103 4.28 4.60 5.02
CA VAL A 103 3.70 4.90 3.69
C VAL A 103 2.28 5.45 3.83
N GLU A 104 1.47 4.91 4.75
CA GLU A 104 0.13 5.40 5.03
C GLU A 104 0.16 6.85 5.53
N GLU A 105 1.06 7.18 6.48
CA GLU A 105 1.25 8.56 6.93
C GLU A 105 1.69 9.48 5.78
N TYR A 106 2.63 9.04 4.95
CA TYR A 106 3.08 9.81 3.78
C TYR A 106 1.92 10.06 2.81
N LEU A 107 1.13 9.02 2.54
CA LEU A 107 -0.02 9.10 1.65
C LEU A 107 -1.06 10.07 2.20
N HIS A 108 -1.43 10.00 3.48
CA HIS A 108 -2.43 10.91 4.07
C HIS A 108 -2.02 12.38 3.98
N ARG A 109 -0.72 12.67 4.07
CA ARG A 109 -0.20 14.04 3.92
C ARG A 109 -0.37 14.58 2.51
N HIS A 110 -0.18 13.76 1.48
CA HIS A 110 -0.11 14.22 0.08
C HIS A 110 -1.36 13.91 -0.75
N ILE A 111 -2.19 12.94 -0.35
CA ILE A 111 -3.32 12.50 -1.17
C ILE A 111 -4.39 13.58 -1.32
N ASN A 112 -4.50 14.45 -0.32
CA ASN A 112 -5.40 15.60 -0.30
C ASN A 112 -4.73 16.91 -0.78
N GLU A 113 -3.44 16.88 -1.12
CA GLU A 113 -2.76 18.01 -1.76
C GLU A 113 -3.05 17.97 -3.26
N GLY A 114 -4.06 18.71 -3.71
CA GLY A 114 -4.51 18.74 -5.11
C GLY A 114 -5.57 19.79 -5.34
#